data_AF-A0A6A0HC93-F1
#
_entry.id   AF-A0A6A0HC93-F1
#
_cell.length_a   1.000
_cell.length_b   1.000
_cell.length_c   1.000
_cell.angle_alpha   90.00
_cell.angle_beta   90.00
_cell.angle_gamma   90.00
#
_symmetry.space_group_name_H-M   'P 1'
#
loop_
_entity.id
_entity.type
_entity.pdbx_description
1 polymer ?
#
loop_
_entity_poly.entity_id
_entity_poly.type
_entity_poly.pdbx_seq_one_letter_code
_entity_poly.pdbx_strand_id
1 'polypeptide(L)'
;MKAKPSGQLLEVEKFLQLPSRVQPSNFYFNRTKGFYCMRNETHQKCLAESKGRRHPYVDPSIIEAIRRYFTPFNEQFYQIVGQNFSWPSS
;
A
#
# COMPACT_ATOMS: atom_id res chain seq x y z
N MET A 1 -0.78 -1.37 -2.71
CA MET A 1 -0.57 0.03 -3.16
C MET A 1 0.88 0.50 -3.08
N LYS A 2 1.59 0.35 -1.94
CA LYS A 2 2.97 0.86 -1.78
C LYS A 2 3.97 0.37 -2.85
N ALA A 3 3.88 -0.89 -3.28
CA ALA A 3 4.86 -1.49 -4.19
C ALA A 3 4.50 -1.40 -5.68
N LYS A 4 3.21 -1.30 -6.03
CA LYS A 4 2.71 -1.33 -7.43
C LYS A 4 1.48 -0.42 -7.62
N PRO A 5 1.63 0.91 -7.44
CA PRO A 5 0.49 1.83 -7.36
C PRO A 5 -0.42 1.82 -8.59
N SER A 6 0.14 1.73 -9.81
CA SER A 6 -0.64 1.72 -11.06
C SER A 6 -1.61 0.54 -11.14
N GLY A 7 -1.17 -0.67 -10.79
CA GLY A 7 -2.02 -1.86 -10.86
C GLY A 7 -3.21 -1.79 -9.88
N GLN A 8 -3.00 -1.24 -8.68
CA GLN A 8 -4.11 -1.03 -7.75
C GLN A 8 -5.06 0.09 -8.21
N LEU A 9 -4.55 1.15 -8.83
CA LEU A 9 -5.41 2.22 -9.34
C LEU A 9 -6.25 1.79 -10.54
N LEU A 10 -5.75 0.88 -11.37
CA LEU A 10 -6.54 0.28 -12.44
C LEU A 10 -7.77 -0.46 -11.88
N GLU A 11 -7.60 -1.24 -10.81
CA GLU A 11 -8.72 -1.93 -10.17
C GLU A 11 -9.72 -0.93 -9.54
N VAL A 12 -9.23 0.20 -9.02
CA VAL A 12 -10.09 1.29 -8.52
C VAL A 12 -10.85 1.98 -9.67
N GLU A 13 -10.20 2.27 -10.80
CA GLU A 13 -10.85 2.85 -11.98
C GLU A 13 -11.97 1.92 -12.48
N LYS A 14 -11.71 0.61 -12.56
CA LYS A 14 -12.73 -0.40 -12.91
C LYS A 14 -13.90 -0.42 -11.93
N PHE A 15 -13.62 -0.45 -10.63
CA PHE A 15 -14.64 -0.46 -9.58
C PHE A 15 -15.56 0.76 -9.67
N LEU A 16 -15.00 1.93 -9.95
CA LEU A 16 -15.73 3.19 -10.09
C LEU A 16 -16.32 3.41 -11.51
N GLN A 17 -16.12 2.47 -12.44
CA GLN A 17 -16.53 2.58 -13.85
C GLN A 17 -15.94 3.81 -14.56
N LEU A 18 -14.70 4.17 -14.22
CA LEU A 18 -13.97 5.27 -14.84
C LEU A 18 -13.14 4.76 -16.04
N PRO A 19 -12.92 5.59 -17.07
CA PRO A 19 -11.97 5.27 -18.13
C PRO A 19 -10.56 5.10 -17.56
N SER A 20 -9.84 4.07 -18.02
CA SER A 20 -8.45 3.81 -17.62
C SER A 20 -7.53 4.91 -18.14
N ARG A 21 -7.20 5.88 -17.28
CA ARG A 21 -6.34 7.03 -17.63
C ARG A 21 -5.03 7.02 -16.86
N VAL A 22 -5.00 6.40 -15.68
CA VAL A 22 -3.81 6.31 -14.85
C VAL A 22 -2.85 5.25 -15.41
N GLN A 23 -1.69 5.69 -15.89
CA GLN A 23 -0.68 4.83 -16.48
C GLN A 23 0.50 4.57 -15.51
N PRO A 24 1.28 3.49 -15.70
CA PRO A 24 2.52 3.29 -14.94
C PRO A 24 3.50 4.46 -15.07
N SER A 25 3.49 5.15 -16.21
CA SER A 25 4.31 6.34 -16.46
C SER A 25 3.94 7.52 -15.56
N ASN A 26 2.74 7.58 -14.97
CA ASN A 26 2.37 8.62 -14.00
C ASN A 26 3.05 8.43 -12.64
N PHE A 27 3.75 7.31 -12.41
CA PHE A 27 4.46 7.04 -11.17
C PHE A 27 5.97 6.93 -11.41
N TYR A 28 6.74 7.41 -10.44
CA TYR A 28 8.17 7.18 -10.38
C TYR A 28 8.59 6.91 -8.94
N PHE A 29 9.57 6.04 -8.73
CA PHE A 29 10.04 5.72 -7.39
C PHE A 29 11.09 6.74 -6.95
N ASN A 30 10.80 7.49 -5.88
CA ASN A 30 11.76 8.39 -5.28
C ASN A 30 12.56 7.63 -4.20
N ARG A 31 13.83 7.32 -4.49
CA ARG A 31 14.71 6.54 -3.59
C ARG A 31 14.93 7.23 -2.25
N THR A 32 15.11 8.55 -2.25
CA THR A 32 15.30 9.34 -1.02
C THR A 32 14.04 9.31 -0.15
N LYS A 33 12.86 9.40 -0.77
CA LYS A 33 11.59 9.32 -0.05
C LYS A 33 11.24 7.88 0.36
N GLY A 34 11.71 6.88 -0.38
CA GLY A 34 11.38 5.46 -0.18
C GLY A 34 9.99 5.06 -0.67
N PHE A 35 9.32 5.92 -1.44
CA PHE A 35 7.95 5.72 -1.93
C PHE A 35 7.81 6.16 -3.39
N TYR A 36 6.78 5.65 -4.05
CA TYR A 36 6.35 6.17 -5.35
C TYR A 36 5.75 7.57 -5.20
N CYS A 37 6.17 8.47 -6.08
CA CYS A 37 5.62 9.80 -6.26
C CYS A 37 4.86 9.87 -7.59
N MET A 38 4.05 10.91 -7.75
CA MET A 38 3.23 11.11 -8.96
C MET A 38 3.86 12.15 -9.86
N ARG A 39 3.74 11.97 -11.17
CA ARG A 39 4.10 12.95 -12.18
C ARG A 39 3.01 13.06 -13.23
N ASN A 40 2.78 14.28 -13.69
CA ASN A 40 2.07 14.58 -14.92
C ASN A 40 3.02 15.34 -15.87
N GLU A 41 2.52 15.84 -16.99
CA GLU A 41 3.33 16.50 -18.02
C GLU A 41 4.07 17.75 -17.51
N THR A 42 3.54 18.42 -16.48
CA THR A 42 4.02 19.73 -16.02
C THR A 42 4.61 19.72 -14.61
N HIS A 43 4.26 18.73 -13.79
CA HIS A 43 4.57 18.72 -12.36
C HIS A 43 4.94 17.32 -11.86
N GLN A 44 5.85 17.30 -10.90
CA GLN A 44 6.18 16.13 -10.11
C GLN A 44 5.88 16.42 -8.65
N LYS A 45 5.18 15.51 -7.98
CA LYS A 45 4.78 15.69 -6.58
C LYS A 45 4.85 14.38 -5.81
N CYS A 46 5.57 14.44 -4.70
CA CYS A 46 5.57 13.40 -3.68
C CYS A 46 4.50 13.69 -2.61
N LEU A 47 4.12 12.66 -1.86
CA LEU A 47 3.31 12.84 -0.66
C LEU A 47 4.07 13.69 0.37
N ALA A 48 3.30 14.46 1.16
CA ALA A 48 3.83 15.34 2.20
C ALA A 48 4.74 14.61 3.20
N GLU A 49 5.57 15.35 3.93
CA GLU A 49 6.51 14.81 4.92
C GLU A 49 5.85 13.97 6.01
N SER A 50 4.60 14.30 6.37
CA SER A 50 3.81 13.53 7.34
C SER A 50 3.43 12.12 6.89
N LYS A 51 3.66 11.77 5.60
CA LYS A 51 3.41 10.45 5.02
C LYS A 51 4.73 9.69 4.80
N GLY A 52 4.75 8.43 5.22
CA GLY A 52 5.95 7.58 5.11
C GLY A 52 6.96 7.75 6.24
N ARG A 53 6.51 8.15 7.43
CA ARG A 53 7.36 8.29 8.62
C ARG A 53 8.02 6.96 8.98
N ARG A 54 9.29 7.01 9.39
CA ARG A 54 10.02 5.85 9.88
C ARG A 54 9.32 5.30 11.13
N HIS A 55 8.97 4.02 11.10
CA HIS A 55 8.44 3.36 12.29
C HIS A 55 9.56 3.21 13.33
N PRO A 56 9.24 3.36 14.64
CA PRO A 56 10.21 3.11 15.69
C PRO A 56 10.64 1.64 15.70
N TYR A 57 11.76 1.36 16.34
CA TYR A 57 12.11 -0.02 16.66
C TYR A 57 11.12 -0.59 17.65
N VAL A 58 10.70 -1.83 17.41
CA VAL A 58 9.84 -2.61 18.30
C VAL A 58 10.50 -3.97 18.45
N ASP A 59 10.55 -4.48 19.67
CA ASP A 59 11.14 -5.78 19.96
C ASP A 59 10.47 -6.88 19.11
N PRO A 60 11.25 -7.80 18.48
CA PRO A 60 10.69 -8.87 17.66
C PRO A 60 9.66 -9.74 18.39
N SER A 61 9.82 -9.96 19.69
CA SER A 61 8.86 -10.72 20.50
C SER A 61 7.50 -10.03 20.61
N ILE A 62 7.49 -8.69 20.66
CA ILE A 62 6.27 -7.88 20.68
C ILE A 62 5.60 -7.91 19.31
N ILE A 63 6.37 -7.75 18.22
CA ILE A 63 5.84 -7.87 16.86
C ILE A 63 5.20 -9.25 16.65
N GLU A 64 5.82 -10.30 17.16
CA GLU A 64 5.31 -11.65 17.08
C GLU A 64 4.01 -11.84 17.88
N ALA A 65 3.96 -11.31 19.12
CA ALA A 65 2.74 -11.31 19.91
C ALA A 65 1.58 -10.57 19.19
N ILE A 66 1.87 -9.43 18.55
CA ILE A 66 0.89 -8.67 17.76
C ILE A 66 0.41 -9.49 16.56
N ARG A 67 1.31 -10.15 15.82
CA ARG A 67 0.94 -10.99 14.66
C ARG A 67 0.05 -12.16 15.07
N ARG A 68 0.43 -12.89 16.12
CA ARG A 68 -0.39 -13.99 16.65
C ARG A 68 -1.77 -13.51 17.09
N TYR A 69 -1.83 -12.37 17.77
CA TYR A 69 -3.09 -11.78 18.21
C TYR A 69 -4.01 -11.46 17.02
N PHE A 70 -3.49 -10.85 15.95
CA PHE A 70 -4.31 -10.46 14.80
C PHE A 70 -4.62 -11.59 13.81
N THR A 71 -3.88 -12.70 13.83
CA THR A 71 -4.04 -13.81 12.88
C THR A 71 -5.49 -14.31 12.75
N PRO A 72 -6.21 -14.69 13.82
CA PRO A 72 -7.59 -15.18 13.68
C PRO A 72 -8.55 -14.11 13.12
N PHE A 73 -8.35 -12.84 13.47
CA PHE A 73 -9.16 -11.74 12.95
C PHE A 73 -8.87 -11.45 11.48
N ASN A 74 -7.62 -11.60 11.05
CA ASN A 74 -7.21 -11.46 9.66
C ASN A 74 -7.84 -12.56 8.79
N GLU A 75 -7.85 -13.80 9.27
CA GLU A 75 -8.51 -14.93 8.58
C GLU A 75 -10.01 -14.70 8.42
N GLN A 76 -10.70 -14.27 9.49
CA GLN A 76 -12.10 -13.89 9.42
C GLN A 76 -12.34 -12.75 8.43
N PHE A 77 -11.49 -11.71 8.46
CA PHE A 77 -11.58 -10.60 7.53
C PHE A 77 -11.44 -11.06 6.07
N TYR A 78 -10.48 -11.95 5.77
CA TYR A 78 -10.29 -12.48 4.42
C TYR A 78 -11.51 -13.26 3.91
N GLN A 79 -12.18 -14.01 4.79
CA GLN A 79 -13.42 -14.71 4.44
C GLN A 79 -14.55 -13.72 4.13
N ILE A 80 -14.72 -12.67 4.95
CA ILE A 80 -15.78 -11.67 4.77
C ILE A 80 -15.61 -10.91 3.45
N VAL A 81 -14.39 -10.49 3.12
CA VAL A 81 -14.12 -9.67 1.93
C VAL A 81 -13.79 -10.49 0.69
N GLY A 82 -13.70 -11.82 0.81
CA GLY A 82 -13.39 -12.73 -0.30
C GLY A 82 -11.98 -12.55 -0.88
N GLN A 83 -11.05 -11.95 -0.14
CA GLN A 83 -9.70 -11.67 -0.61
C GLN A 83 -8.67 -11.91 0.50
N ASN A 84 -7.63 -12.67 0.17
CA ASN A 84 -6.47 -12.85 1.04
C ASN A 84 -5.41 -11.77 0.75
N PHE A 85 -5.01 -11.03 1.79
CA PHE A 85 -4.02 -9.95 1.67
C PHE A 85 -2.59 -10.38 2.04
N SER A 86 -2.40 -11.65 2.45
CA SER A 86 -1.10 -12.21 2.84
C SER A 86 -0.38 -11.42 3.93
N TRP A 87 -1.11 -10.90 4.93
CA TRP A 87 -0.47 -10.25 6.08
C TRP A 87 0.33 -11.26 6.92
N PRO A 88 1.49 -10.86 7.51
CA PRO A 88 2.33 -11.78 8.28
C PRO A 88 1.60 -12.36 9.51
N SER A 89 1.70 -13.66 9.71
CA SER A 89 1.02 -14.40 10.78
C SER A 89 1.94 -14.92 11.90
N SER A 90 3.25 -14.87 11.72
CA SER A 90 4.29 -15.17 12.72
C SER A 90 5.67 -14.68 12.26
#